data_AF-A0A850NZ26-F1
#
_entry.id   AF-A0A850NZ26-F1
#
_cell.length_a   1.000
_cell.length_b   1.000
_cell.length_c   1.000
_cell.angle_alpha   90.00
_cell.angle_beta   90.00
_cell.angle_gamma   90.00
#
_symmetry.space_group_name_H-M   'P 1'
#
loop_
_entity.id
_entity.type
_entity.pdbx_description
1 polymer ?
#
loop_
_entity_poly.entity_id
_entity_poly.type
_entity_poly.pdbx_seq_one_letter_code
_entity_poly.pdbx_strand_id
1 'polypeptide(L)'
;MKFYESRKAKYAFSCGSVWGLLLMTRPTEAVWISIPSIFFCIYTVVVFKQPIKQKIIISNYGIFPAILFIIICIYLHYICYGWSLGPYLSYSLDVGFDRRLLVTNWIEMVLGSQPTHEKYYGLAYNFWWVLPGFAGILTALICDKTRWHIHILVGGTVIFHWLVYLCYRDLHPEGLWRYWNYHYFKWTQPFLFIYGIFFMRYLFNKSYIYRAICCFSIVMLMSCWNFSLKYIIDSNNKITVLSKNEIYMTNGMQSPLDILLIPARGNFNDIYRNNYDFYQHGRWWISTVEFKAWPLYGNIALSPLKEFPAGAALLKLSSEITVPIGSRLYISRRVFHFGIPCMVYPSQTVCMQINKGE
;
A
#
# COMPACT_ATOMS: atom_id res chain seq x y z
N MET A 1 2.26 -42.12 -14.43
CA MET A 1 1.00 -41.35 -14.31
C MET A 1 0.23 -41.60 -13.00
N LYS A 2 -0.07 -42.84 -12.58
CA LYS A 2 -0.83 -43.13 -11.34
C LYS A 2 -0.29 -42.48 -10.05
N PHE A 3 1.03 -42.29 -9.92
CA PHE A 3 1.65 -41.67 -8.74
C PHE A 3 1.39 -40.14 -8.64
N TYR A 4 1.11 -39.48 -9.76
CA TYR A 4 0.80 -38.05 -9.80
C TYR A 4 -0.67 -37.76 -9.46
N GLU A 5 -1.56 -38.74 -9.60
CA GLU A 5 -3.00 -38.56 -9.34
C GLU A 5 -3.32 -38.62 -7.84
N SER A 6 -2.67 -39.50 -7.06
CA SER A 6 -2.94 -39.61 -5.62
C SER A 6 -2.48 -38.40 -4.80
N ARG A 7 -1.44 -37.68 -5.24
CA ARG A 7 -0.96 -36.46 -4.57
C ARG A 7 -1.95 -35.30 -4.72
N LYS A 8 -2.71 -35.24 -5.81
CA LYS A 8 -3.63 -34.13 -6.10
C LYS A 8 -4.84 -34.10 -5.16
N ALA A 9 -5.40 -35.26 -4.81
CA ALA A 9 -6.45 -35.36 -3.80
C ALA A 9 -5.96 -34.91 -2.41
N LYS A 10 -4.71 -35.23 -2.05
CA LYS A 10 -4.08 -34.74 -0.82
C LYS A 10 -3.91 -33.22 -0.84
N TYR A 11 -3.48 -32.64 -1.96
CA TYR A 11 -3.39 -31.18 -2.09
C TYR A 11 -4.76 -30.51 -1.98
N ALA A 12 -5.81 -31.04 -2.61
CA ALA A 12 -7.17 -30.51 -2.47
C ALA A 12 -7.67 -30.55 -1.01
N PHE A 13 -7.41 -31.65 -0.31
CA PHE A 13 -7.72 -31.76 1.13
C PHE A 13 -6.92 -30.75 1.95
N SER A 14 -5.61 -30.64 1.75
CA SER A 14 -4.77 -29.65 2.44
C SER A 14 -5.21 -28.21 2.15
N CYS A 15 -5.59 -27.89 0.91
CA CYS A 15 -6.16 -26.60 0.54
C CYS A 15 -7.46 -26.35 1.31
N GLY A 16 -8.37 -27.34 1.39
CA GLY A 16 -9.60 -27.24 2.17
C GLY A 16 -9.35 -27.04 3.67
N SER A 17 -8.38 -27.75 4.26
CA SER A 17 -8.02 -27.58 5.68
C SER A 17 -7.40 -26.22 5.97
N VAL A 18 -6.47 -25.76 5.12
CA VAL A 18 -5.87 -24.42 5.24
C VAL A 18 -6.92 -23.33 5.07
N TRP A 19 -7.87 -23.53 4.15
CA TRP A 19 -8.99 -22.63 3.95
C TRP A 19 -9.93 -22.60 5.17
N GLY A 20 -10.23 -23.74 5.79
CA GLY A 20 -11.00 -23.79 7.03
C GLY A 20 -10.33 -23.04 8.20
N LEU A 21 -9.00 -23.09 8.30
CA LEU A 21 -8.25 -22.30 9.28
C LEU A 21 -8.26 -20.80 8.94
N LEU A 22 -8.17 -20.46 7.65
CA LEU A 22 -8.26 -19.08 7.18
C LEU A 22 -9.62 -18.49 7.53
N LEU A 23 -10.69 -19.25 7.32
CA LEU A 23 -12.05 -18.89 7.70
C LEU A 23 -12.16 -18.46 9.17
N MET A 24 -11.61 -19.26 10.09
CA MET A 24 -11.71 -18.98 11.53
C MET A 24 -10.99 -17.69 11.95
N THR A 25 -10.01 -17.24 11.18
CA THR A 25 -9.17 -16.10 11.54
C THR A 25 -9.48 -14.85 10.71
N ARG A 26 -9.97 -15.03 9.48
CA ARG A 26 -10.02 -14.02 8.40
C ARG A 26 -11.15 -14.34 7.41
N PRO A 27 -12.42 -14.15 7.82
CA PRO A 27 -13.58 -14.61 7.06
C PRO A 27 -13.74 -13.90 5.70
N THR A 28 -13.41 -12.61 5.62
CA THR A 28 -13.49 -11.86 4.36
C THR A 28 -12.50 -12.40 3.32
N GLU A 29 -11.29 -12.70 3.74
CA GLU A 29 -10.26 -13.27 2.88
C GLU A 29 -10.57 -14.71 2.49
N ALA A 30 -11.19 -15.47 3.40
CA ALA A 30 -11.71 -16.79 3.09
C ALA A 30 -12.72 -16.75 1.95
N VAL A 31 -13.67 -15.79 1.93
CA VAL A 31 -14.65 -15.62 0.84
C VAL A 31 -13.95 -15.45 -0.51
N TRP A 32 -12.96 -14.56 -0.59
CA TRP A 32 -12.25 -14.30 -1.84
C TRP A 32 -11.43 -15.49 -2.32
N ILE A 33 -10.83 -16.26 -1.40
CA ILE A 33 -10.07 -17.47 -1.74
C ILE A 33 -11.00 -18.67 -2.03
N SER A 34 -12.23 -18.67 -1.52
CA SER A 34 -13.23 -19.71 -1.82
C SER A 34 -13.51 -19.79 -3.32
N ILE A 35 -13.61 -18.66 -4.01
CA ILE A 35 -13.97 -18.60 -5.43
C ILE A 35 -12.95 -19.38 -6.30
N PRO A 36 -11.65 -19.04 -6.33
CA PRO A 36 -10.67 -19.80 -7.11
C PRO A 36 -10.51 -21.23 -6.59
N SER A 37 -10.72 -21.48 -5.29
CA SER A 37 -10.69 -22.84 -4.73
C SER A 37 -11.82 -23.71 -5.27
N ILE A 38 -13.05 -23.17 -5.35
CA ILE A 38 -14.21 -23.82 -5.94
C ILE A 38 -13.93 -24.12 -7.41
N PHE A 39 -13.46 -23.14 -8.18
CA PHE A 39 -13.11 -23.35 -9.59
C PHE A 39 -12.03 -24.40 -9.77
N PHE A 40 -10.99 -24.40 -8.93
CA PHE A 40 -9.94 -25.43 -8.97
C PHE A 40 -10.48 -26.81 -8.62
N CYS A 41 -11.36 -26.94 -7.62
CA CYS A 41 -12.01 -28.18 -7.27
C CYS A 41 -12.92 -28.69 -8.39
N ILE A 42 -13.75 -27.83 -8.99
CA ILE A 42 -14.60 -28.16 -10.15
C ILE A 42 -13.75 -28.60 -11.32
N TYR A 43 -12.73 -27.82 -11.69
CA TYR A 43 -11.77 -28.17 -12.74
C TYR A 43 -11.15 -29.55 -12.48
N THR A 44 -10.79 -29.82 -11.22
CA THR A 44 -10.18 -31.10 -10.84
C THR A 44 -11.14 -32.28 -11.04
N VAL A 45 -12.43 -32.09 -10.74
CA VAL A 45 -13.49 -33.11 -10.86
C VAL A 45 -13.90 -33.34 -12.31
N VAL A 46 -13.97 -32.27 -13.11
CA VAL A 46 -14.48 -32.29 -14.50
C VAL A 46 -13.41 -32.74 -15.48
N VAL A 47 -12.21 -32.16 -15.41
CA VAL A 47 -11.18 -32.33 -16.43
C VAL A 47 -10.36 -33.60 -16.23
N PHE A 48 -10.14 -34.02 -14.98
CA PHE A 48 -9.37 -35.22 -14.70
C PHE A 48 -10.28 -36.43 -14.44
N LYS A 49 -9.88 -37.59 -14.96
CA LYS A 49 -10.55 -38.87 -14.70
C LYS A 49 -10.26 -39.34 -13.26
N GLN A 50 -10.96 -38.75 -12.30
CA GLN A 50 -10.87 -39.14 -10.88
C GLN A 50 -11.84 -40.29 -10.56
N PRO A 51 -11.46 -41.24 -9.68
CA PRO A 51 -12.39 -42.26 -9.19
C PRO A 51 -13.56 -41.62 -8.42
N ILE A 52 -14.74 -42.25 -8.45
CA ILE A 52 -15.98 -41.69 -7.89
C ILE A 52 -15.83 -41.28 -6.41
N LYS A 53 -15.10 -42.08 -5.61
CA LYS A 53 -14.82 -41.79 -4.20
C LYS A 53 -14.08 -40.46 -4.01
N GLN A 54 -13.12 -40.14 -4.88
CA GLN A 54 -12.38 -38.87 -4.80
C GLN A 54 -13.23 -37.69 -5.27
N LYS A 55 -14.09 -37.88 -6.28
CA LYS A 55 -15.06 -36.85 -6.68
C LYS A 55 -15.98 -36.49 -5.51
N ILE A 56 -16.51 -37.48 -4.81
CA ILE A 56 -17.34 -37.27 -3.61
C ILE A 56 -16.58 -36.52 -2.53
N ILE A 57 -15.31 -36.89 -2.26
CA ILE A 57 -14.48 -36.19 -1.26
C ILE A 57 -14.25 -34.73 -1.67
N ILE A 58 -13.86 -34.45 -2.92
CA ILE A 58 -13.61 -33.08 -3.38
C ILE A 58 -14.90 -32.25 -3.32
N SER A 59 -16.05 -32.83 -3.69
CA SER A 59 -17.34 -32.15 -3.60
C SER A 59 -17.73 -31.84 -2.15
N ASN A 60 -17.68 -32.82 -1.25
CA ASN A 60 -18.17 -32.68 0.13
C ASN A 60 -17.23 -31.86 1.03
N TYR A 61 -15.92 -31.91 0.80
CA TYR A 61 -14.93 -31.24 1.64
C TYR A 61 -14.27 -30.02 1.00
N GLY A 62 -14.45 -29.82 -0.31
CA GLY A 62 -13.94 -28.65 -1.05
C GLY A 62 -15.06 -27.72 -1.49
N ILE A 63 -15.89 -28.18 -2.43
CA ILE A 63 -16.87 -27.33 -3.11
C ILE A 63 -18.02 -26.92 -2.18
N PHE A 64 -18.70 -27.91 -1.56
CA PHE A 64 -19.89 -27.65 -0.76
C PHE A 64 -19.63 -26.74 0.45
N PRO A 65 -18.58 -26.95 1.27
CA PRO A 65 -18.29 -26.06 2.40
C PRO A 65 -17.94 -24.65 1.95
N ALA A 66 -17.19 -24.51 0.85
CA ALA A 66 -16.83 -23.20 0.31
C ALA A 66 -18.07 -22.41 -0.17
N ILE A 67 -18.99 -23.08 -0.88
CA ILE A 67 -20.26 -22.47 -1.30
C ILE A 67 -21.13 -22.13 -0.09
N LEU A 68 -21.31 -23.06 0.85
CA LEU A 68 -22.11 -22.84 2.05
C LEU A 68 -21.59 -21.63 2.84
N PHE A 69 -20.26 -21.50 2.96
CA PHE A 69 -19.67 -20.36 3.63
C PHE A 69 -19.89 -19.04 2.88
N ILE A 70 -19.72 -19.01 1.56
CA ILE A 70 -20.03 -17.82 0.76
C ILE A 70 -21.50 -17.41 1.00
N ILE A 71 -22.43 -18.36 1.00
CA ILE A 71 -23.85 -18.11 1.28
C ILE A 71 -24.03 -17.53 2.69
N ILE A 72 -23.39 -18.11 3.71
CA ILE A 72 -23.44 -17.59 5.09
C ILE A 72 -22.92 -16.15 5.15
N CYS A 73 -21.79 -15.85 4.51
CA CYS A 73 -21.25 -14.49 4.48
C CYS A 73 -22.16 -13.50 3.74
N ILE A 74 -22.72 -13.89 2.60
CA ILE A 74 -23.69 -13.06 1.86
C ILE A 74 -24.93 -12.82 2.73
N TYR A 75 -25.43 -13.85 3.40
CA TYR A 75 -26.58 -13.74 4.29
C TYR A 75 -26.31 -12.82 5.49
N LEU A 76 -25.16 -12.98 6.16
CA LEU A 76 -24.74 -12.10 7.26
C LEU A 76 -24.56 -10.65 6.79
N HIS A 77 -23.90 -10.45 5.64
CA HIS A 77 -23.77 -9.13 5.02
C HIS A 77 -25.15 -8.51 4.75
N TYR A 78 -26.07 -9.29 4.18
CA TYR A 78 -27.43 -8.86 3.89
C TYR A 78 -28.21 -8.48 5.15
N ILE A 79 -28.06 -9.21 6.26
CA ILE A 79 -28.66 -8.84 7.54
C ILE A 79 -28.09 -7.50 8.06
N CYS A 80 -26.77 -7.30 7.98
CA CYS A 80 -26.13 -6.11 8.53
C CYS A 80 -26.31 -4.85 7.67
N TYR A 81 -26.27 -5.00 6.34
CA TYR A 81 -26.15 -3.89 5.40
C TYR A 81 -27.16 -3.95 4.24
N GLY A 82 -28.01 -4.98 4.19
CA GLY A 82 -28.88 -5.23 3.03
C GLY A 82 -28.06 -5.52 1.76
N TRP A 83 -28.60 -5.10 0.62
CA TRP A 83 -27.87 -5.14 -0.66
C TRP A 83 -26.85 -4.00 -0.81
N SER A 84 -26.75 -3.09 0.17
CA SER A 84 -25.81 -1.98 0.12
C SER A 84 -24.39 -2.41 0.49
N LEU A 85 -23.39 -1.67 0.01
CA LEU A 85 -22.03 -1.80 0.50
C LEU A 85 -21.97 -1.38 1.96
N GLY A 86 -21.24 -2.14 2.78
CA GLY A 86 -21.00 -1.74 4.17
C GLY A 86 -20.26 -0.39 4.21
N PRO A 87 -20.44 0.44 5.27
CA PRO A 87 -19.87 1.79 5.33
C PRO A 87 -18.37 1.84 5.02
N TYR A 88 -17.60 0.89 5.55
CA TYR A 88 -16.16 0.77 5.30
C TYR A 88 -15.82 0.57 3.81
N LEU A 89 -16.57 -0.26 3.10
CA LEU A 89 -16.36 -0.49 1.67
C LEU A 89 -16.78 0.73 0.85
N SER A 90 -17.86 1.41 1.24
CA SER A 90 -18.28 2.67 0.61
C SER A 90 -17.21 3.75 0.75
N TYR A 91 -16.68 3.97 1.96
CA TYR A 91 -15.56 4.90 2.18
C TYR A 91 -14.30 4.47 1.41
N SER A 92 -13.96 3.18 1.39
CA SER A 92 -12.80 2.69 0.66
C SER A 92 -12.95 2.87 -0.86
N LEU A 93 -14.18 2.75 -1.39
CA LEU A 93 -14.51 3.02 -2.79
C LEU A 93 -14.32 4.50 -3.14
N ASP A 94 -14.75 5.40 -2.24
CA ASP A 94 -14.60 6.85 -2.41
C ASP A 94 -13.14 7.32 -2.34
N VAL A 95 -12.34 6.71 -1.46
CA VAL A 95 -10.87 6.90 -1.39
C VAL A 95 -10.25 6.45 -2.72
N GLY A 96 -10.48 5.20 -3.09
CA GLY A 96 -10.02 4.63 -4.36
C GLY A 96 -8.51 4.49 -4.51
N PHE A 97 -8.07 4.35 -5.76
CA PHE A 97 -6.69 4.11 -6.14
C PHE A 97 -6.18 5.16 -7.14
N ASP A 98 -4.89 5.46 -7.09
CA ASP A 98 -4.21 6.36 -8.01
C ASP A 98 -2.82 5.84 -8.39
N ARG A 99 -2.65 5.49 -9.67
CA ARG A 99 -1.38 4.98 -10.21
C ARG A 99 -0.21 5.94 -10.05
N ARG A 100 -0.47 7.25 -9.93
CA ARG A 100 0.57 8.27 -9.76
C ARG A 100 1.25 8.17 -8.41
N LEU A 101 0.57 7.57 -7.42
CA LEU A 101 1.13 7.34 -6.09
C LEU A 101 2.11 6.18 -6.06
N LEU A 102 2.19 5.35 -7.10
CA LEU A 102 3.02 4.15 -7.09
C LEU A 102 4.48 4.44 -6.71
N VAL A 103 5.10 5.42 -7.38
CA VAL A 103 6.49 5.82 -7.11
C VAL A 103 6.59 6.49 -5.74
N THR A 104 5.62 7.34 -5.41
CA THR A 104 5.59 8.07 -4.14
C THR A 104 5.55 7.12 -2.96
N ASN A 105 4.60 6.20 -2.96
CA ASN A 105 4.38 5.23 -1.91
C ASN A 105 5.48 4.17 -1.91
N TRP A 106 6.08 3.83 -3.06
CA TRP A 106 7.28 3.00 -3.08
C TRP A 106 8.39 3.63 -2.25
N ILE A 107 8.66 4.92 -2.45
CA ILE A 107 9.68 5.62 -1.67
C ILE A 107 9.23 5.76 -0.22
N GLU A 108 8.10 6.43 0.04
CA GLU A 108 7.65 6.79 1.39
C GLU A 108 7.39 5.58 2.30
N MET A 109 6.85 4.49 1.75
CA MET A 109 6.46 3.31 2.55
C MET A 109 7.49 2.22 2.54
N VAL A 110 8.20 2.01 1.43
CA VAL A 110 9.10 0.86 1.28
C VAL A 110 10.51 1.25 1.65
N LEU A 111 10.98 2.39 1.13
CA LEU A 111 12.35 2.86 1.32
C LEU A 111 12.46 3.75 2.58
N GLY A 112 11.46 4.58 2.85
CA GLY A 112 11.42 5.44 4.02
C GLY A 112 10.69 6.74 3.74
N SER A 113 10.07 7.28 4.78
CA SER A 113 9.07 8.34 4.68
C SER A 113 9.63 9.77 4.73
N GLN A 114 10.94 9.91 4.84
CA GLN A 114 11.62 11.19 5.01
C GLN A 114 11.93 11.84 3.64
N PRO A 115 11.93 13.19 3.55
CA PRO A 115 11.65 14.18 4.61
C PRO A 115 10.16 14.56 4.71
N THR A 116 9.25 13.84 4.03
CA THR A 116 7.83 14.24 3.89
C THR A 116 6.99 13.88 5.10
N HIS A 117 7.45 12.94 5.92
CA HIS A 117 6.81 12.51 7.16
C HIS A 117 7.81 12.48 8.32
N GLU A 118 7.28 12.42 9.55
CA GLU A 118 8.11 12.17 10.74
C GLU A 118 8.81 10.80 10.66
N LYS A 119 9.83 10.59 11.50
CA LYS A 119 10.82 9.49 11.38
C LYS A 119 10.22 8.07 11.40
N TYR A 120 9.64 7.64 10.29
CA TYR A 120 9.22 6.27 10.05
C TYR A 120 10.14 5.58 9.07
N TYR A 121 10.69 4.44 9.50
CA TYR A 121 11.44 3.53 8.66
C TYR A 121 10.53 2.86 7.63
N GLY A 122 11.05 2.60 6.43
CA GLY A 122 10.29 1.90 5.39
C GLY A 122 10.10 0.40 5.68
N LEU A 123 9.26 -0.26 4.89
CA LEU A 123 9.02 -1.69 4.96
C LEU A 123 10.30 -2.49 4.71
N ALA A 124 11.18 -2.05 3.81
CA ALA A 124 12.43 -2.76 3.52
C ALA A 124 13.44 -2.69 4.67
N TYR A 125 13.34 -1.66 5.53
CA TYR A 125 14.16 -1.58 6.75
C TYR A 125 13.63 -2.52 7.83
N ASN A 126 12.32 -2.50 8.09
CA ASN A 126 11.70 -3.33 9.12
C ASN A 126 11.64 -4.82 8.73
N PHE A 127 11.55 -5.10 7.42
CA PHE A 127 11.50 -6.43 6.83
C PHE A 127 12.63 -6.55 5.81
N TRP A 128 13.85 -6.79 6.32
CA TRP A 128 15.10 -6.81 5.53
C TRP A 128 15.10 -7.79 4.36
N TRP A 129 14.18 -8.77 4.34
CA TRP A 129 13.99 -9.71 3.24
C TRP A 129 13.14 -9.18 2.09
N VAL A 130 12.53 -7.99 2.18
CA VAL A 130 11.67 -7.45 1.11
C VAL A 130 12.43 -7.27 -0.20
N LEU A 131 13.57 -6.55 -0.18
CA LEU A 131 14.36 -6.33 -1.41
C LEU A 131 15.04 -7.63 -1.90
N PRO A 132 15.69 -8.45 -1.05
CA PRO A 132 16.16 -9.77 -1.46
C PRO A 132 15.05 -10.68 -1.99
N GLY A 133 13.84 -10.57 -1.46
CA GLY A 133 12.67 -11.33 -1.90
C GLY A 133 12.27 -10.99 -3.33
N PHE A 134 12.19 -9.70 -3.68
CA PHE A 134 11.98 -9.28 -5.06
C PHE A 134 13.10 -9.75 -5.98
N ALA A 135 14.36 -9.65 -5.55
CA ALA A 135 15.50 -10.15 -6.32
C ALA A 135 15.43 -11.68 -6.51
N GLY A 136 14.95 -12.40 -5.49
CA GLY A 136 14.72 -13.84 -5.52
C GLY A 136 13.63 -14.26 -6.50
N ILE A 137 12.53 -13.50 -6.59
CA ILE A 137 11.48 -13.72 -7.60
C ILE A 137 12.09 -13.61 -9.00
N LEU A 138 12.81 -12.52 -9.30
CA LEU A 138 13.46 -12.32 -10.61
C LEU A 138 14.47 -13.42 -10.91
N THR A 139 15.32 -13.77 -9.94
CA THR A 139 16.34 -14.80 -10.11
C THR A 139 15.72 -16.17 -10.37
N ALA A 140 14.66 -16.54 -9.63
CA ALA A 140 13.96 -17.81 -9.80
C ALA A 140 13.30 -17.93 -11.19
N LEU A 141 12.70 -16.85 -11.71
CA LEU A 141 12.13 -16.80 -13.06
C LEU A 141 13.17 -17.06 -14.16
N ILE A 142 14.40 -16.58 -13.96
CA ILE A 142 15.49 -16.72 -14.92
C ILE A 142 16.16 -18.09 -14.79
N CYS A 143 16.38 -18.57 -13.56
CA CYS A 143 17.21 -19.75 -13.28
C CYS A 143 16.41 -21.07 -13.19
N ASP A 144 15.17 -21.08 -12.70
CA ASP A 144 14.34 -22.30 -12.60
C ASP A 144 13.35 -22.39 -13.76
N LYS A 145 13.86 -22.78 -14.93
CA LYS A 145 13.04 -22.99 -16.13
C LYS A 145 12.05 -24.15 -16.01
N THR A 146 12.23 -25.06 -15.06
CA THR A 146 11.30 -26.18 -14.89
C THR A 146 10.02 -25.77 -14.17
N ARG A 147 10.12 -24.78 -13.27
CA ARG A 147 9.01 -24.29 -12.44
C ARG A 147 8.65 -22.83 -12.72
N TRP A 148 9.08 -22.30 -13.87
CA TRP A 148 8.89 -20.90 -14.27
C TRP A 148 7.43 -20.43 -14.11
N HIS A 149 6.45 -21.27 -14.48
CA HIS A 149 5.02 -20.96 -14.37
C HIS A 149 4.57 -20.74 -12.92
N ILE A 150 5.13 -21.47 -11.95
CA ILE A 150 4.86 -21.28 -10.52
C ILE A 150 5.43 -19.94 -10.06
N HIS A 151 6.66 -19.63 -10.49
CA HIS A 151 7.30 -18.37 -10.15
C HIS A 151 6.58 -17.16 -10.76
N ILE A 152 6.07 -17.26 -11.98
CA ILE A 152 5.21 -16.22 -12.58
C ILE A 152 3.94 -16.07 -11.78
N LEU A 153 3.26 -17.16 -11.43
CA LEU A 153 2.01 -17.09 -10.70
C LEU A 153 2.20 -16.44 -9.33
N VAL A 154 3.13 -16.95 -8.53
CA VAL A 154 3.36 -16.43 -7.16
C VAL A 154 4.01 -15.05 -7.21
N GLY A 155 5.10 -14.89 -7.97
CA GLY A 155 5.83 -13.64 -8.07
C GLY A 155 4.98 -12.53 -8.69
N GLY A 156 4.24 -12.84 -9.76
CA GLY A 156 3.29 -11.93 -10.39
C GLY A 156 2.16 -11.52 -9.45
N THR A 157 1.61 -12.45 -8.65
CA THR A 157 0.61 -12.13 -7.61
C THR A 157 1.19 -11.20 -6.55
N VAL A 158 2.40 -11.48 -6.05
CA VAL A 158 3.07 -10.60 -5.07
C VAL A 158 3.30 -9.21 -5.66
N ILE A 159 3.83 -9.11 -6.87
CA ILE A 159 4.08 -7.83 -7.53
C ILE A 159 2.76 -7.08 -7.74
N PHE A 160 1.74 -7.73 -8.29
CA PHE A 160 0.44 -7.12 -8.53
C PHE A 160 -0.21 -6.62 -7.23
N HIS A 161 -0.15 -7.42 -6.15
CA HIS A 161 -0.62 -7.04 -4.83
C HIS A 161 0.07 -5.75 -4.34
N TRP A 162 1.40 -5.68 -4.44
CA TRP A 162 2.14 -4.47 -4.07
C TRP A 162 1.78 -3.29 -4.95
N LEU A 163 1.68 -3.46 -6.27
CA LEU A 163 1.28 -2.39 -7.18
C LEU A 163 -0.09 -1.81 -6.80
N VAL A 164 -1.08 -2.67 -6.50
CA VAL A 164 -2.42 -2.24 -6.08
C VAL A 164 -2.36 -1.43 -4.79
N TYR A 165 -1.72 -1.95 -3.74
CA TYR A 165 -1.70 -1.26 -2.45
C TYR A 165 -0.83 0.00 -2.44
N LEU A 166 0.25 0.04 -3.22
CA LEU A 166 1.01 1.27 -3.42
C LEU A 166 0.23 2.33 -4.19
N CYS A 167 -0.82 1.95 -4.93
CA CYS A 167 -1.75 2.91 -5.53
C CYS A 167 -2.89 3.32 -4.58
N TYR A 168 -3.01 2.74 -3.38
CA TYR A 168 -4.12 3.03 -2.48
C TYR A 168 -3.97 4.42 -1.84
N ARG A 169 -4.94 5.31 -2.03
CA ARG A 169 -4.80 6.74 -1.66
C ARG A 169 -4.69 6.97 -0.16
N ASP A 170 -5.39 6.20 0.67
CA ASP A 170 -5.37 6.40 2.13
C ASP A 170 -4.13 5.78 2.80
N LEU A 171 -3.31 5.04 2.04
CA LEU A 171 -2.09 4.47 2.58
C LEU A 171 -1.06 5.58 2.75
N HIS A 172 -0.65 5.84 4.01
CA HIS A 172 0.35 6.85 4.39
C HIS A 172 1.27 6.27 5.47
N PRO A 173 2.52 6.77 5.62
CA PRO A 173 3.45 6.31 6.64
C PRO A 173 2.90 6.33 8.07
N GLU A 174 2.17 7.38 8.46
CA GLU A 174 1.54 7.46 9.79
C GLU A 174 0.56 6.32 9.99
N GLY A 175 -0.30 6.07 9.01
CA GLY A 175 -1.26 4.97 9.06
C GLY A 175 -0.60 3.60 9.07
N LEU A 176 0.45 3.43 8.25
CA LEU A 176 1.22 2.19 8.10
C LEU A 176 1.75 1.71 9.45
N TRP A 177 2.36 2.61 10.23
CA TRP A 177 3.06 2.25 11.46
C TRP A 177 2.22 2.46 12.71
N ARG A 178 1.49 3.57 12.83
CA ARG A 178 0.72 3.88 14.04
C ARG A 178 -0.54 3.02 14.16
N TYR A 179 -1.18 2.71 13.04
CA TYR A 179 -2.41 1.92 13.00
C TYR A 179 -2.19 0.52 12.43
N TRP A 180 -0.93 0.08 12.33
CA TRP A 180 -0.58 -1.27 11.89
C TRP A 180 -1.12 -1.57 10.48
N ASN A 181 -1.29 -0.54 9.63
CA ASN A 181 -1.74 -0.71 8.25
C ASN A 181 -0.70 -1.45 7.37
N TYR A 182 0.51 -1.75 7.88
CA TYR A 182 1.41 -2.68 7.17
C TYR A 182 0.81 -4.08 6.98
N HIS A 183 -0.30 -4.41 7.67
CA HIS A 183 -1.05 -5.64 7.41
C HIS A 183 -1.49 -5.78 5.95
N TYR A 184 -1.68 -4.68 5.21
CA TYR A 184 -1.92 -4.71 3.77
C TYR A 184 -0.81 -5.46 3.02
N PHE A 185 0.45 -5.40 3.49
CA PHE A 185 1.59 -6.11 2.89
C PHE A 185 1.91 -7.44 3.57
N LYS A 186 1.40 -7.68 4.79
CA LYS A 186 1.73 -8.86 5.63
C LYS A 186 1.56 -10.19 4.89
N TRP A 187 0.56 -10.27 4.01
CA TRP A 187 0.25 -11.47 3.22
C TRP A 187 1.37 -11.90 2.27
N THR A 188 2.13 -10.94 1.76
CA THR A 188 3.21 -11.21 0.81
C THR A 188 4.53 -11.51 1.51
N GLN A 189 4.65 -11.19 2.80
CA GLN A 189 5.90 -11.31 3.56
C GLN A 189 6.45 -12.74 3.59
N PRO A 190 5.66 -13.79 3.85
CA PRO A 190 6.18 -15.17 3.82
C PRO A 190 6.74 -15.57 2.45
N PHE A 191 6.10 -15.12 1.37
CA PHE A 191 6.57 -15.40 0.01
C PHE A 191 7.87 -14.64 -0.28
N LEU A 192 7.94 -13.35 0.04
CA LEU A 192 9.16 -12.56 -0.11
C LEU A 192 10.31 -13.16 0.71
N PHE A 193 10.05 -13.61 1.94
CA PHE A 193 11.05 -14.29 2.76
C PHE A 193 11.57 -15.59 2.12
N ILE A 194 10.67 -16.46 1.63
CA ILE A 194 11.07 -17.69 0.91
C ILE A 194 11.88 -17.37 -0.35
N TYR A 195 11.46 -16.38 -1.13
CA TYR A 195 12.23 -15.95 -2.30
C TYR A 195 13.57 -15.31 -1.91
N GLY A 196 13.66 -14.64 -0.77
CA GLY A 196 14.93 -14.18 -0.21
C GLY A 196 15.88 -15.35 0.10
N ILE A 197 15.35 -16.46 0.63
CA ILE A 197 16.15 -17.69 0.82
C ILE A 197 16.58 -18.29 -0.53
N PHE A 198 15.69 -18.32 -1.53
CA PHE A 198 16.04 -18.77 -2.88
C PHE A 198 17.14 -17.90 -3.49
N PHE A 199 17.05 -16.58 -3.33
CA PHE A 199 18.08 -15.65 -3.75
C PHE A 199 19.43 -16.00 -3.12
N MET A 200 19.49 -16.21 -1.80
CA MET A 200 20.73 -16.64 -1.14
C MET A 200 21.25 -17.96 -1.70
N ARG A 201 20.37 -18.95 -1.92
CA ARG A 201 20.76 -20.23 -2.55
C ARG A 201 21.35 -20.03 -3.95
N TYR A 202 20.82 -19.12 -4.76
CA TYR A 202 21.36 -18.83 -6.09
C TYR A 202 22.71 -18.10 -6.01
N LEU A 203 22.93 -17.25 -5.01
CA LEU A 203 24.24 -16.61 -4.77
C LEU A 203 25.33 -17.64 -4.45
N PHE A 204 25.01 -18.69 -3.71
CA PHE A 204 25.96 -19.76 -3.39
C PHE A 204 26.17 -20.78 -4.52
N ASN A 205 25.42 -20.68 -5.62
CA ASN A 205 25.56 -21.57 -6.77
C ASN A 205 26.40 -20.89 -7.87
N LYS A 206 27.59 -21.44 -8.15
CA LYS A 206 28.53 -20.90 -9.16
C LYS A 206 27.90 -20.70 -10.54
N SER A 207 26.93 -21.53 -10.93
CA SER A 207 26.25 -21.43 -12.23
C SER A 207 25.25 -20.28 -12.30
N TYR A 208 24.78 -19.76 -11.16
CA TYR A 208 23.69 -18.77 -11.09
C TYR A 208 24.09 -17.45 -10.42
N ILE A 209 25.26 -17.37 -9.79
CA ILE A 209 25.71 -16.21 -9.02
C ILE A 209 25.63 -14.89 -9.79
N TYR A 210 26.11 -14.83 -11.04
CA TYR A 210 26.08 -13.61 -11.84
C TYR A 210 24.65 -13.14 -12.16
N ARG A 211 23.73 -14.08 -12.38
CA ARG A 211 22.30 -13.77 -12.62
C ARG A 211 21.64 -13.24 -11.36
N ALA A 212 21.94 -13.84 -10.21
CA ALA A 212 21.47 -13.37 -8.91
C ALA A 212 21.97 -11.95 -8.61
N ILE A 213 23.27 -11.69 -8.76
CA ILE A 213 23.87 -10.36 -8.58
C ILE A 213 23.22 -9.34 -9.51
N CYS A 214 23.00 -9.68 -10.79
CA CYS A 214 22.34 -8.80 -11.74
C CYS A 214 20.90 -8.47 -11.31
N CYS A 215 20.11 -9.48 -10.92
CA CYS A 215 18.74 -9.27 -10.43
C CYS A 215 18.69 -8.41 -9.18
N PHE A 216 19.60 -8.64 -8.23
CA PHE A 216 19.70 -7.82 -7.02
C PHE A 216 20.11 -6.38 -7.34
N SER A 217 21.06 -6.20 -8.26
CA SER A 217 21.49 -4.87 -8.71
C SER A 217 20.32 -4.11 -9.36
N ILE A 218 19.49 -4.78 -10.16
CA ILE A 218 18.26 -4.19 -10.73
C ILE A 218 17.31 -3.73 -9.61
N VAL A 219 17.03 -4.60 -8.63
CA VAL A 219 16.14 -4.23 -7.51
C VAL A 219 16.72 -3.08 -6.69
N MET A 220 18.03 -3.08 -6.43
CA MET A 220 18.70 -2.01 -5.70
C MET A 220 18.66 -0.69 -6.47
N LEU A 221 18.95 -0.69 -7.78
CA LEU A 221 18.83 0.49 -8.64
C LEU A 221 17.37 1.00 -8.68
N MET A 222 16.39 0.12 -8.77
CA MET A 222 14.97 0.48 -8.66
C MET A 222 14.58 0.99 -7.25
N SER A 223 15.45 0.80 -6.26
CA SER A 223 15.28 1.28 -4.89
C SER A 223 16.16 2.50 -4.58
N CYS A 224 16.94 2.99 -5.56
CA CYS A 224 17.75 4.19 -5.45
C CYS A 224 16.93 5.45 -5.77
N TRP A 225 15.85 5.65 -5.03
CA TRP A 225 15.00 6.84 -5.15
C TRP A 225 14.87 7.55 -3.82
N ASN A 226 14.84 8.88 -3.87
CA ASN A 226 14.66 9.73 -2.70
C ASN A 226 13.76 10.93 -3.02
N PHE A 227 13.28 11.57 -1.96
CA PHE A 227 12.51 12.79 -1.99
C PHE A 227 13.32 14.00 -1.51
N SER A 228 13.05 15.14 -2.13
CA SER A 228 13.29 16.41 -1.46
C SER A 228 12.05 17.30 -1.54
N LEU A 229 11.88 18.13 -0.52
CA LEU A 229 10.87 19.17 -0.49
C LEU A 229 11.49 20.45 -1.05
N LYS A 230 10.94 20.94 -2.17
CA LYS A 230 11.31 22.24 -2.74
C LYS A 230 10.16 23.22 -2.54
N TYR A 231 10.43 24.37 -1.95
CA TYR A 231 9.43 25.44 -1.86
C TYR A 231 9.01 25.89 -3.26
N ILE A 232 7.70 26.02 -3.46
CA ILE A 232 7.14 26.61 -4.68
C ILE A 232 7.00 28.10 -4.41
N ILE A 233 7.86 28.91 -5.04
CA ILE A 233 7.71 30.36 -5.06
C ILE A 233 6.80 30.69 -6.23
N ASP A 234 5.48 30.67 -5.99
CA ASP A 234 4.48 31.14 -6.95
C ASP A 234 4.00 32.53 -6.52
N SER A 235 4.42 33.56 -7.26
CA SER A 235 4.02 34.94 -6.99
C SER A 235 2.50 35.15 -7.12
N ASN A 236 1.81 34.27 -7.83
CA ASN A 236 0.37 34.31 -8.01
C ASN A 236 -0.40 33.57 -6.91
N ASN A 237 0.27 32.73 -6.11
CA ASN A 237 -0.38 31.99 -5.02
C ASN A 237 -0.02 32.58 -3.65
N LYS A 238 -0.61 33.73 -3.35
CA LYS A 238 -0.58 34.32 -2.01
C LYS A 238 -1.39 33.45 -1.03
N ILE A 239 -0.77 33.15 0.10
CA ILE A 239 -1.36 32.41 1.21
C ILE A 239 -1.45 33.36 2.42
N THR A 240 -2.65 33.53 2.95
CA THR A 240 -2.92 34.48 4.05
C THR A 240 -3.70 33.79 5.17
N VAL A 241 -3.25 33.96 6.40
CA VAL A 241 -3.98 33.56 7.60
C VAL A 241 -5.05 34.63 7.87
N LEU A 242 -6.32 34.31 7.60
CA LEU A 242 -7.43 35.24 7.81
C LEU A 242 -7.80 35.32 9.31
N SER A 243 -7.77 34.18 9.99
CA SER A 243 -8.02 34.07 11.43
C SER A 243 -7.17 32.94 12.01
N LYS A 244 -7.26 32.69 13.33
CA LYS A 244 -6.48 31.62 14.00
C LYS A 244 -6.72 30.22 13.40
N ASN A 245 -7.83 30.02 12.72
CA ASN A 245 -8.26 28.72 12.18
C ASN A 245 -8.59 28.79 10.68
N GLU A 246 -8.41 29.94 10.01
CA GLU A 246 -8.78 30.09 8.60
C GLU A 246 -7.58 30.54 7.77
N ILE A 247 -7.27 29.76 6.74
CA ILE A 247 -6.19 30.02 5.78
C ILE A 247 -6.82 30.18 4.40
N TYR A 248 -6.52 31.30 3.75
CA TYR A 248 -6.93 31.57 2.39
C TYR A 248 -5.73 31.44 1.44
N MET A 249 -5.94 30.79 0.31
CA MET A 249 -4.98 30.63 -0.77
C MET A 249 -5.58 31.15 -2.06
N THR A 250 -4.90 32.05 -2.75
CA THR A 250 -5.40 32.64 -4.01
C THR A 250 -5.50 31.64 -5.16
N ASN A 251 -4.63 30.62 -5.20
CA ASN A 251 -4.62 29.59 -6.25
C ASN A 251 -4.66 28.15 -5.71
N GLY A 252 -4.96 27.99 -4.42
CA GLY A 252 -5.11 26.69 -3.76
C GLY A 252 -3.89 25.79 -3.85
N MET A 253 -4.10 24.48 -3.68
CA MET A 253 -3.14 23.45 -4.07
C MET A 253 -3.69 22.75 -5.31
N GLN A 254 -2.82 22.22 -6.18
CA GLN A 254 -3.27 21.62 -7.45
C GLN A 254 -2.77 20.20 -7.62
N SER A 255 -1.56 19.90 -7.16
CA SER A 255 -0.93 18.60 -7.35
C SER A 255 -0.98 17.76 -6.06
N PRO A 256 -1.16 16.43 -6.17
CA PRO A 256 -0.91 15.51 -5.05
C PRO A 256 0.52 15.59 -4.51
N LEU A 257 1.46 16.13 -5.28
CA LEU A 257 2.85 16.32 -4.84
C LEU A 257 3.05 17.59 -4.00
N ASP A 258 2.06 18.48 -3.97
CA ASP A 258 2.11 19.71 -3.20
C ASP A 258 1.81 19.41 -1.72
N ILE A 259 2.53 20.09 -0.83
CA ILE A 259 2.39 20.01 0.61
C ILE A 259 2.32 21.44 1.14
N LEU A 260 1.18 21.81 1.72
CA LEU A 260 1.03 23.03 2.49
C LEU A 260 1.63 22.82 3.89
N LEU A 261 2.65 23.60 4.23
CA LEU A 261 3.28 23.60 5.54
C LEU A 261 2.70 24.72 6.40
N ILE A 262 2.05 24.33 7.50
CA ILE A 262 1.33 25.21 8.42
C ILE A 262 2.06 25.21 9.77
N PRO A 263 2.56 26.36 10.26
CA PRO A 263 3.21 26.46 11.55
C PRO A 263 2.17 26.48 12.68
N ALA A 264 1.54 25.33 12.88
CA ALA A 264 0.52 25.09 13.89
C ALA A 264 0.97 24.01 14.86
N ARG A 265 0.42 24.08 16.07
CA ARG A 265 0.59 23.06 17.10
C ARG A 265 -0.76 22.40 17.36
N GLY A 266 -0.73 21.10 17.57
CA GLY A 266 -1.87 20.28 17.93
C GLY A 266 -1.38 18.90 18.35
N ASN A 267 -2.21 18.12 19.02
CA ASN A 267 -1.87 16.72 19.25
C ASN A 267 -2.04 15.95 17.92
N PHE A 268 -1.40 14.78 17.78
CA PHE A 268 -1.49 14.02 16.53
C PHE A 268 -2.93 13.68 16.13
N ASN A 269 -3.81 13.31 17.07
CA ASN A 269 -5.17 12.90 16.73
C ASN A 269 -5.98 14.09 16.21
N ASP A 270 -5.80 15.27 16.81
CA ASP A 270 -6.41 16.52 16.31
C ASP A 270 -5.87 16.85 14.92
N ILE A 271 -4.60 16.57 14.64
CA ILE A 271 -4.02 16.85 13.33
C ILE A 271 -4.47 15.81 12.29
N TYR A 272 -4.44 14.53 12.62
CA TYR A 272 -4.55 13.44 11.64
C TYR A 272 -5.99 12.93 11.44
N ARG A 273 -6.82 12.99 12.49
CA ARG A 273 -8.19 12.43 12.46
C ARG A 273 -9.28 13.48 12.36
N ASN A 274 -8.95 14.75 12.50
CA ASN A 274 -9.96 15.79 12.57
C ASN A 274 -10.50 16.15 11.19
N ASN A 275 -11.71 16.70 11.20
CA ASN A 275 -12.36 17.17 10.00
C ASN A 275 -11.89 18.60 9.73
N TYR A 276 -11.12 18.74 8.66
CA TYR A 276 -10.80 20.01 8.07
C TYR A 276 -11.81 20.31 6.98
N ASP A 277 -12.27 21.54 6.92
CA ASP A 277 -13.10 21.97 5.80
C ASP A 277 -12.21 22.65 4.78
N PHE A 278 -12.07 22.04 3.60
CA PHE A 278 -11.29 22.60 2.52
C PHE A 278 -12.20 22.96 1.35
N TYR A 279 -12.39 24.25 1.09
CA TYR A 279 -13.19 24.73 -0.04
C TYR A 279 -12.26 25.20 -1.14
N GLN A 280 -12.43 24.73 -2.38
CA GLN A 280 -11.69 25.23 -3.53
C GLN A 280 -12.54 25.10 -4.79
N HIS A 281 -12.61 26.19 -5.56
CA HIS A 281 -13.34 26.23 -6.84
C HIS A 281 -14.81 25.76 -6.75
N GLY A 282 -15.60 26.35 -5.84
CA GLY A 282 -17.03 26.03 -5.77
C GLY A 282 -17.39 24.79 -4.95
N ARG A 283 -16.40 24.00 -4.51
CA ARG A 283 -16.61 22.69 -3.90
C ARG A 283 -15.89 22.53 -2.57
N TRP A 284 -16.56 21.89 -1.61
CA TRP A 284 -15.95 21.37 -0.39
C TRP A 284 -15.31 20.01 -0.66
N TRP A 285 -14.07 19.86 -0.20
CA TRP A 285 -13.29 18.64 -0.23
C TRP A 285 -13.33 17.96 1.12
N ILE A 286 -13.37 16.63 1.10
CA ILE A 286 -13.55 15.79 2.28
C ILE A 286 -12.17 15.37 2.81
N SER A 287 -11.90 15.72 4.08
CA SER A 287 -10.71 15.27 4.80
C SER A 287 -10.60 13.73 4.79
N THR A 288 -9.39 13.18 4.79
CA THR A 288 -9.05 11.75 4.73
C THR A 288 -9.35 11.04 3.40
N VAL A 289 -10.32 11.52 2.62
CA VAL A 289 -10.66 10.96 1.31
C VAL A 289 -9.97 11.70 0.16
N GLU A 290 -9.93 13.03 0.24
CA GLU A 290 -9.50 13.89 -0.87
C GLU A 290 -8.21 14.66 -0.57
N PHE A 291 -7.92 14.90 0.71
CA PHE A 291 -6.65 15.42 1.20
C PHE A 291 -6.38 14.87 2.60
N LYS A 292 -5.13 15.00 3.07
CA LYS A 292 -4.74 14.51 4.39
C LYS A 292 -3.78 15.47 5.06
N ALA A 293 -3.88 15.55 6.39
CA ALA A 293 -2.97 16.32 7.22
C ALA A 293 -2.24 15.40 8.20
N TRP A 294 -0.99 15.73 8.49
CA TRP A 294 -0.15 15.02 9.46
C TRP A 294 0.85 15.97 10.10
N PRO A 295 1.34 15.68 11.32
CA PRO A 295 2.40 16.47 11.91
C PRO A 295 3.71 16.26 11.15
N LEU A 296 4.47 17.34 10.95
CA LEU A 296 5.78 17.31 10.31
C LEU A 296 6.72 18.33 10.96
N TYR A 297 7.67 17.85 11.76
CA TYR A 297 8.73 18.65 12.39
C TYR A 297 8.19 19.88 13.16
N GLY A 298 7.12 19.69 13.93
CA GLY A 298 6.48 20.76 14.70
C GLY A 298 5.56 21.68 13.89
N ASN A 299 5.30 21.34 12.62
CA ASN A 299 4.29 21.95 11.76
C ASN A 299 3.18 20.93 11.46
N ILE A 300 2.16 21.36 10.74
CA ILE A 300 1.20 20.50 10.05
C ILE A 300 1.54 20.51 8.56
N ALA A 301 1.72 19.34 7.99
CA ALA A 301 1.76 19.13 6.55
C ALA A 301 0.36 18.74 6.08
N LEU A 302 -0.13 19.40 5.03
CA LEU A 302 -1.40 19.06 4.38
C LEU A 302 -1.15 18.82 2.89
N SER A 303 -1.56 17.66 2.38
CA SER A 303 -1.38 17.27 0.98
C SER A 303 -2.70 16.84 0.36
N PRO A 304 -3.00 17.25 -0.89
CA PRO A 304 -4.06 16.64 -1.68
C PRO A 304 -3.75 15.15 -1.92
N LEU A 305 -4.78 14.30 -1.94
CA LEU A 305 -4.68 12.89 -2.36
C LEU A 305 -5.02 12.71 -3.85
N LYS A 306 -5.49 13.77 -4.50
CA LYS A 306 -5.79 13.84 -5.93
C LYS A 306 -5.57 15.27 -6.43
N GLU A 307 -5.61 15.45 -7.73
CA GLU A 307 -5.52 16.79 -8.32
C GLU A 307 -6.74 17.62 -7.95
N PHE A 308 -6.48 18.87 -7.61
CA PHE A 308 -7.49 19.88 -7.34
C PHE A 308 -7.49 20.91 -8.47
N PRO A 309 -8.67 21.46 -8.83
CA PRO A 309 -8.77 22.50 -9.86
C PRO A 309 -8.07 23.78 -9.40
N ALA A 310 -7.42 24.51 -10.30
CA ALA A 310 -6.87 25.82 -9.97
C ALA A 310 -7.95 26.80 -9.46
N GLY A 311 -7.58 27.71 -8.56
CA GLY A 311 -8.46 28.75 -8.05
C GLY A 311 -8.35 28.98 -6.55
N ALA A 312 -9.09 30.00 -6.09
CA ALA A 312 -9.10 30.38 -4.68
C ALA A 312 -9.57 29.22 -3.80
N ALA A 313 -8.91 29.07 -2.66
CA ALA A 313 -9.20 28.05 -1.67
C ALA A 313 -9.25 28.64 -0.25
N LEU A 314 -10.12 28.07 0.57
CA LEU A 314 -10.28 28.37 1.98
C LEU A 314 -10.14 27.06 2.76
N LEU A 315 -9.14 27.01 3.64
CA LEU A 315 -8.93 25.93 4.59
C LEU A 315 -9.38 26.40 5.97
N LYS A 316 -10.35 25.68 6.56
CA LYS A 316 -10.75 25.83 7.95
C LYS A 316 -10.16 24.69 8.77
N LEU A 317 -9.36 25.07 9.75
CA LEU A 317 -8.78 24.19 10.75
C LEU A 317 -9.76 24.00 11.89
N SER A 318 -9.64 22.89 12.61
CA SER A 318 -10.42 22.66 13.81
C SER A 318 -10.06 23.65 14.91
N SER A 319 -10.95 23.83 15.90
CA SER A 319 -10.74 24.73 17.05
C SER A 319 -9.50 24.39 17.88
N GLU A 320 -9.08 23.12 17.89
CA GLU A 320 -7.95 22.62 18.67
C GLU A 320 -6.60 22.97 18.03
N ILE A 321 -6.60 23.33 16.74
CA ILE A 321 -5.40 23.67 15.97
C ILE A 321 -5.37 25.17 15.76
N THR A 322 -4.35 25.83 16.29
CA THR A 322 -4.19 27.29 16.12
C THR A 322 -2.98 27.64 15.27
N VAL A 323 -3.18 28.59 14.37
CA VAL A 323 -2.13 29.18 13.53
C VAL A 323 -1.84 30.58 14.03
N PRO A 324 -0.58 30.92 14.35
CA PRO A 324 -0.20 32.28 14.69
C PRO A 324 -0.50 33.23 13.52
N ILE A 325 -1.24 34.31 13.81
CA ILE A 325 -1.54 35.36 12.82
C ILE A 325 -0.23 35.98 12.34
N GLY A 326 -0.10 36.19 11.03
CA GLY A 326 1.11 36.70 10.39
C GLY A 326 2.22 35.66 10.19
N SER A 327 1.99 34.40 10.55
CA SER A 327 2.92 33.33 10.22
C SER A 327 3.02 33.13 8.71
N ARG A 328 4.25 32.88 8.23
CA ARG A 328 4.49 32.59 6.81
C ARG A 328 4.15 31.13 6.54
N LEU A 329 3.19 30.93 5.65
CA LEU A 329 2.79 29.63 5.13
C LEU A 329 3.52 29.39 3.80
N TYR A 330 3.85 28.14 3.53
CA TYR A 330 4.56 27.77 2.31
C TYR A 330 3.93 26.53 1.69
N ILE A 331 3.79 26.54 0.36
CA ILE A 331 3.57 25.31 -0.40
C ILE A 331 4.94 24.79 -0.82
N SER A 332 5.20 23.54 -0.52
CA SER A 332 6.35 22.79 -1.00
C SER A 332 5.89 21.74 -1.99
N ARG A 333 6.76 21.34 -2.91
CA ARG A 333 6.53 20.22 -3.81
C ARG A 333 7.50 19.10 -3.49
N ARG A 334 6.97 17.87 -3.48
CA ARG A 334 7.76 16.65 -3.53
C ARG A 334 8.44 16.54 -4.88
N VAL A 335 9.77 16.55 -4.89
CA VAL A 335 10.57 16.34 -6.08
C VAL A 335 11.34 15.04 -5.93
N PHE A 336 11.21 14.18 -6.92
CA PHE A 336 11.87 12.89 -6.98
C PHE A 336 13.28 13.05 -7.53
N HIS A 337 14.25 12.40 -6.90
CA HIS A 337 15.61 12.31 -7.40
C HIS A 337 16.10 10.87 -7.32
N PHE A 338 16.93 10.48 -8.27
CA PHE A 338 17.67 9.23 -8.18
C PHE A 338 18.81 9.42 -7.19
N GLY A 339 18.94 8.53 -6.21
CA GLY A 339 19.93 8.66 -5.14
C GLY A 339 19.82 7.57 -4.08
N ILE A 340 20.74 7.61 -3.12
CA ILE A 340 20.69 6.68 -1.99
C ILE A 340 19.43 6.99 -1.16
N PRO A 341 18.55 6.01 -0.91
CA PRO A 341 17.34 6.25 -0.14
C PRO A 341 17.71 6.55 1.31
N CYS A 342 16.88 7.35 1.98
CA CYS A 342 17.06 7.68 3.40
C CYS A 342 17.05 6.44 4.32
N MET A 343 16.61 5.29 3.83
CA MET A 343 16.76 3.98 4.49
C MET A 343 18.19 3.69 4.95
N VAL A 344 19.18 4.03 4.12
CA VAL A 344 20.58 3.64 4.34
C VAL A 344 21.24 4.56 5.37
N TYR A 345 20.90 5.85 5.33
CA TYR A 345 21.47 6.87 6.21
C TYR A 345 20.39 7.86 6.71
N PRO A 346 19.51 7.42 7.63
CA PRO A 346 18.37 8.22 8.09
C PRO A 346 18.77 9.48 8.88
N SER A 347 20.02 9.53 9.37
CA SER A 347 20.58 10.67 10.09
C SER A 347 21.20 11.73 9.17
N GLN A 348 21.29 11.49 7.86
CA GLN A 348 21.84 12.48 6.96
C GLN A 348 20.94 13.72 6.92
N THR A 349 21.59 14.88 6.98
CA THR A 349 20.97 16.19 6.88
C THR A 349 20.03 16.30 5.68
N VAL A 350 20.41 15.70 4.55
CA VAL A 350 19.60 15.63 3.31
C VAL A 350 18.24 14.95 3.52
N CYS A 351 18.16 13.99 4.45
CA CYS A 351 16.94 13.27 4.79
C CYS A 351 16.07 14.01 5.82
N MET A 352 16.58 15.05 6.46
CA MET A 352 15.85 15.81 7.49
C MET A 352 15.61 17.27 7.10
N GLN A 353 16.25 17.78 6.04
CA GLN A 353 16.13 19.17 5.66
C GLN A 353 15.00 19.41 4.66
N ILE A 354 14.13 20.34 5.03
CA ILE A 354 13.33 21.09 4.06
C ILE A 354 14.27 22.14 3.49
N ASN A 355 14.68 21.98 2.23
CA ASN A 355 15.57 22.93 1.56
C ASN A 355 14.82 24.26 1.42
N LYS A 356 15.18 25.23 2.26
CA LYS A 356 14.87 26.65 2.03
C LYS A 356 15.61 27.03 0.76
N GLY A 357 14.90 26.99 -0.37
CA GLY A 357 15.45 27.44 -1.64
C GLY A 357 16.11 28.81 -1.42
N GLU A 358 17.37 28.89 -1.78
CA GLU A 358 18.15 30.14 -1.77
C GLU A 358 17.52 31.19 -2.68
#